data_AF-A0A5M8S3M4-F1
#
_entry.id   AF-A0A5M8S3M4-F1
#
_cell.length_a   1.000
_cell.length_b   1.000
_cell.length_c   1.000
_cell.angle_alpha   90.00
_cell.angle_beta   90.00
_cell.angle_gamma   90.00
#
_symmetry.space_group_name_H-M   'P 1'
#
loop_
_entity.id
_entity.type
_entity.pdbx_description
1 polymer ?
#
loop_
_entity_poly.entity_id
_entity_poly.type
_entity_poly.pdbx_seq_one_letter_code
_entity_poly.pdbx_strand_id
1 'polypeptide(L)'
;MQTLNGVYLEGEELREFKERAFNYGKFDEFLSTINQQLDNDQTVTKESLMVERGYKGDIELEKDYIVSAKQVIFTNKSKTVKMAYHELINYDVPESLRLVAQVLTTDKANLHYLLSVSINEEGNIEIETLSADYPETQLPDINEPLPNDPDYIPQDTGNLMAKDDSDEFTTQAWWNSDGCLPGGYQHCGGNCGYGLDHGGGTPINYTDRCCILHDRCYGDGITKCKCNTMLVKCVRDEVTWAAIGIRLYFEPRSC
;
A
#
# COMPACT_ATOMS: atom_id res chain seq x y z
N MET A 1 -1.76 4.60 -13.68
CA MET A 1 -1.23 3.46 -12.92
C MET A 1 -2.16 2.29 -13.09
N GLN A 2 -1.62 1.08 -13.25
CA GLN A 2 -2.42 -0.15 -13.27
C GLN A 2 -1.70 -1.21 -12.43
N THR A 3 -2.44 -2.08 -11.73
CA THR A 3 -1.89 -3.34 -11.22
C THR A 3 -2.21 -4.41 -12.27
N LEU A 4 -1.19 -5.07 -12.80
CA LEU A 4 -1.34 -5.91 -13.99
C LEU A 4 -1.57 -7.36 -13.63
N ASN A 5 -0.63 -7.98 -12.92
CA ASN A 5 -0.71 -9.37 -12.48
C ASN A 5 0.06 -9.53 -11.17
N GLY A 6 -0.03 -10.69 -10.54
CA GLY A 6 0.69 -11.00 -9.32
C GLY A 6 0.19 -12.25 -8.64
N VAL A 7 0.77 -12.54 -7.48
CA VAL A 7 0.52 -13.75 -6.72
C VAL A 7 0.71 -13.51 -5.24
N TYR A 8 -0.10 -14.16 -4.41
CA TYR A 8 0.14 -14.18 -2.98
C TYR A 8 1.41 -14.98 -2.67
N LEU A 9 2.23 -14.44 -1.76
CA LEU A 9 3.44 -15.10 -1.31
C LEU A 9 3.09 -16.17 -0.28
N GLU A 10 3.61 -17.36 -0.47
CA GLU A 10 3.41 -18.50 0.42
C GLU A 10 4.72 -19.27 0.65
N GLY A 11 4.71 -20.19 1.62
CA GLY A 11 5.81 -21.13 1.86
C GLY A 11 7.16 -20.47 2.13
N GLU A 12 8.20 -20.96 1.46
CA GLU A 12 9.58 -20.53 1.66
C GLU A 12 9.82 -19.08 1.20
N GLU A 13 9.24 -18.66 0.07
CA GLU A 13 9.42 -17.29 -0.43
C GLU A 13 8.87 -16.25 0.57
N LEU A 14 7.70 -16.52 1.16
CA LEU A 14 7.14 -15.64 2.19
C LEU A 14 8.03 -15.62 3.45
N ARG A 15 8.56 -16.76 3.87
CA ARG A 15 9.46 -16.86 5.03
C ARG A 15 10.71 -16.03 4.83
N GLU A 16 11.38 -16.18 3.69
CA GLU A 16 12.58 -15.41 3.36
C GLU A 16 12.30 -13.91 3.27
N PHE A 17 11.16 -13.52 2.68
CA PHE A 17 10.80 -12.12 2.58
C PHE A 17 10.49 -11.49 3.95
N LYS A 18 9.81 -12.23 4.84
CA LYS A 18 9.65 -11.85 6.24
C LYS A 18 11.00 -11.66 6.94
N GLU A 19 11.94 -12.58 6.75
CA GLU A 19 13.28 -12.48 7.34
C GLU A 19 14.03 -11.24 6.84
N ARG A 20 13.94 -10.92 5.53
CA ARG A 20 14.49 -9.68 4.98
C ARG A 20 13.87 -8.44 5.61
N ALA A 21 12.54 -8.41 5.75
CA ALA A 21 11.85 -7.31 6.43
C ALA A 21 12.37 -7.13 7.86
N PHE A 22 12.51 -8.21 8.63
CA PHE A 22 12.98 -8.15 10.02
C PHE A 22 14.47 -7.78 10.16
N ASN A 23 15.26 -8.01 9.13
CA ASN A 23 16.68 -7.67 9.06
C ASN A 23 16.94 -6.29 8.42
N TYR A 24 15.89 -5.59 7.99
CA TYR A 24 16.03 -4.23 7.50
C TYR A 24 16.52 -3.31 8.63
N GLY A 25 17.52 -2.49 8.34
CA GLY A 25 18.32 -1.78 9.35
C GLY A 25 17.55 -0.86 10.30
N LYS A 26 16.35 -0.40 9.91
CA LYS A 26 15.48 0.46 10.74
C LYS A 26 14.32 -0.29 11.40
N PHE A 27 14.16 -1.58 11.16
CA PHE A 27 12.98 -2.32 11.64
C PHE A 27 12.86 -2.29 13.17
N ASP A 28 13.97 -2.48 13.90
CA ASP A 28 13.95 -2.48 15.37
C ASP A 28 13.65 -1.09 15.96
N GLU A 29 14.21 -0.03 15.37
CA GLU A 29 13.90 1.35 15.75
C GLU A 29 12.42 1.66 15.49
N PHE A 30 11.91 1.26 14.33
CA PHE A 30 10.52 1.43 13.92
C PHE A 30 9.54 0.71 14.86
N LEU A 31 9.85 -0.55 15.21
CA LEU A 31 9.04 -1.32 16.15
C LEU A 31 9.11 -0.73 17.58
N SER A 32 10.27 -0.22 18.00
CA SER A 32 10.41 0.51 19.26
C SER A 32 9.54 1.77 19.28
N THR A 33 9.51 2.54 18.20
CA THR A 33 8.65 3.73 18.07
C THR A 33 7.17 3.38 18.16
N ILE A 34 6.74 2.30 17.50
CA ILE A 34 5.36 1.79 17.64
C ILE A 34 5.04 1.44 19.09
N ASN A 35 5.92 0.69 19.77
CA ASN A 35 5.72 0.28 21.16
C ASN A 35 5.64 1.44 22.15
N GLN A 36 6.30 2.57 21.87
CA GLN A 36 6.17 3.77 22.70
C GLN A 36 4.78 4.42 22.63
N GLN A 37 4.01 4.12 21.57
CA GLN A 37 2.63 4.61 21.43
C GLN A 37 1.61 3.65 22.01
N LEU A 38 2.01 2.43 22.35
CA LEU A 38 1.15 1.40 22.92
C LEU A 38 1.24 1.40 24.44
N ASP A 39 0.16 0.98 25.09
CA ASP A 39 0.23 0.62 26.50
C ASP A 39 1.11 -0.63 26.70
N ASN A 40 1.83 -0.71 27.83
CA ASN A 40 2.80 -1.79 28.10
C ASN A 40 2.23 -3.21 27.90
N ASP A 41 0.93 -3.40 28.17
CA ASP A 41 0.24 -4.70 28.02
C ASP A 41 0.03 -5.12 26.56
N GLN A 42 0.34 -4.23 25.60
CA GLN A 42 0.21 -4.44 24.16
C GLN A 42 1.56 -4.49 23.43
N THR A 43 2.68 -4.58 24.16
CA THR A 43 4.03 -4.64 23.58
C THR A 43 4.12 -5.66 22.44
N VAL A 44 4.54 -5.18 21.26
CA VAL A 44 4.70 -5.97 20.04
C VAL A 44 6.18 -6.28 19.83
N THR A 45 6.52 -7.56 19.70
CA THR A 45 7.85 -8.04 19.31
C THR A 45 7.82 -8.66 17.90
N LYS A 46 8.99 -8.85 17.28
CA LYS A 46 9.13 -9.57 15.99
C LYS A 46 8.48 -10.94 16.00
N GLU A 47 8.57 -11.66 17.12
CA GLU A 47 8.00 -13.00 17.32
C GLU A 47 6.48 -12.96 17.46
N SER A 48 5.94 -11.86 18.02
CA SER A 48 4.49 -11.67 18.18
C SER A 48 3.79 -11.20 16.90
N LEU A 49 4.54 -10.68 15.93
CA LEU A 49 4.02 -10.23 14.64
C LEU A 49 3.66 -11.43 13.76
N MET A 50 2.40 -11.46 13.36
CA MET A 50 1.85 -12.42 12.41
C MET A 50 1.88 -11.81 11.01
N VAL A 51 2.14 -12.61 9.99
CA VAL A 51 1.94 -12.18 8.60
C VAL A 51 0.44 -12.25 8.32
N GLU A 52 -0.16 -11.10 8.03
CA GLU A 52 -1.55 -11.02 7.56
C GLU A 52 -1.63 -11.34 6.08
N ARG A 53 -0.67 -10.83 5.30
CA ARG A 53 -0.62 -11.01 3.84
C ARG A 53 0.80 -10.84 3.33
N GLY A 54 1.19 -11.65 2.35
CA GLY A 54 2.34 -11.40 1.49
C GLY A 54 1.89 -11.38 0.05
N TYR A 55 2.39 -10.43 -0.74
CA TYR A 55 2.00 -10.28 -2.14
C TYR A 55 3.20 -9.83 -2.98
N LYS A 56 3.28 -10.30 -4.22
CA LYS A 56 4.15 -9.74 -5.25
C LYS A 56 3.36 -9.53 -6.53
N GLY A 57 3.63 -8.45 -7.23
CA GLY A 57 2.88 -8.13 -8.45
C GLY A 57 3.48 -6.98 -9.24
N ASP A 58 2.97 -6.84 -10.45
CA ASP A 58 3.38 -5.83 -11.41
C ASP A 58 2.49 -4.59 -11.31
N ILE A 59 3.15 -3.43 -11.31
CA ILE A 59 2.54 -2.11 -11.31
C ILE A 59 3.01 -1.37 -12.56
N GLU A 60 2.10 -1.04 -13.45
CA GLU A 60 2.36 -0.17 -14.58
C GLU A 60 2.35 1.29 -14.13
N LEU A 61 3.52 1.92 -14.15
CA LEU A 61 3.71 3.31 -13.75
C LEU A 61 3.55 4.28 -14.92
N GLU A 62 3.87 3.86 -16.14
CA GLU A 62 3.55 4.57 -17.38
C GLU A 62 3.28 3.53 -18.46
N LYS A 63 2.71 3.95 -19.59
CA LYS A 63 2.50 3.02 -20.70
C LYS A 63 3.82 2.32 -21.03
N ASP A 64 3.81 1.00 -21.00
CA ASP A 64 4.97 0.13 -21.27
C ASP A 64 6.12 0.25 -20.23
N TYR A 65 5.88 0.91 -19.09
CA TYR A 65 6.83 1.04 -17.98
C TYR A 65 6.27 0.35 -16.72
N ILE A 66 6.76 -0.87 -16.47
CA ILE A 66 6.30 -1.77 -15.42
C ILE A 66 7.39 -1.94 -14.36
N VAL A 67 6.98 -1.86 -13.10
CA VAL A 67 7.80 -2.25 -11.95
C VAL A 67 7.13 -3.39 -11.21
N SER A 68 7.90 -4.41 -10.82
CA SER A 68 7.40 -5.46 -9.95
C SER A 68 7.73 -5.12 -8.50
N ALA A 69 6.76 -5.23 -7.62
CA ALA A 69 6.92 -4.95 -6.20
C ALA A 69 6.60 -6.19 -5.35
N LYS A 70 7.11 -6.21 -4.12
CA LYS A 70 6.75 -7.16 -3.07
C LYS A 70 6.28 -6.38 -1.84
N GLN A 71 5.23 -6.87 -1.19
CA GLN A 71 4.69 -6.34 0.05
C GLN A 71 4.44 -7.47 1.03
N VAL A 72 4.85 -7.27 2.29
CA VAL A 72 4.43 -8.13 3.40
C VAL A 72 3.81 -7.26 4.47
N ILE A 73 2.62 -7.64 4.91
CA ILE A 73 1.84 -6.96 5.93
C ILE A 73 1.88 -7.80 7.20
N PHE A 74 2.33 -7.18 8.26
CA PHE A 74 2.36 -7.74 9.61
C PHE A 74 1.23 -7.16 10.45
N THR A 75 0.68 -7.97 11.34
CA THR A 75 -0.26 -7.52 12.37
C THR A 75 0.02 -8.22 13.71
N ASN A 76 -0.35 -7.58 14.82
CA ASN A 76 -0.35 -8.22 16.13
C ASN A 76 -1.68 -8.94 16.40
N LYS A 77 -1.69 -9.83 17.41
CA LYS A 77 -2.88 -10.63 17.75
C LYS A 77 -4.14 -9.79 18.03
N SER A 78 -3.96 -8.62 18.63
CA SER A 78 -5.05 -7.70 18.98
C SER A 78 -5.55 -6.86 17.80
N LYS A 79 -4.88 -6.93 16.63
CA LYS A 79 -5.14 -6.08 15.46
C LYS A 79 -5.07 -4.58 15.77
N THR A 80 -4.22 -4.18 16.70
CA THR A 80 -3.96 -2.76 17.02
C THR A 80 -2.77 -2.21 16.26
N VAL A 81 -1.95 -3.07 15.65
CA VAL A 81 -0.83 -2.67 14.78
C VAL A 81 -0.99 -3.37 13.44
N LYS A 82 -0.83 -2.60 12.36
CA LYS A 82 -0.58 -3.11 11.01
C LYS A 82 0.66 -2.43 10.45
N MET A 83 1.56 -3.20 9.88
CA MET A 83 2.82 -2.69 9.34
C MET A 83 3.09 -3.33 7.99
N ALA A 84 3.36 -2.52 6.98
CA ALA A 84 3.77 -2.99 5.67
C ALA A 84 5.27 -2.76 5.46
N TYR A 85 5.91 -3.77 4.88
CA TYR A 85 7.27 -3.68 4.35
C TYR A 85 7.26 -3.90 2.84
N HIS A 86 8.00 -3.07 2.12
CA HIS A 86 8.01 -3.06 0.66
C HIS A 86 9.41 -3.31 0.07
N GLU A 87 9.46 -3.99 -1.07
CA GLU A 87 10.64 -4.09 -1.94
C GLU A 87 10.19 -3.87 -3.40
N LEU A 88 11.04 -3.25 -4.22
CA LEU A 88 10.93 -3.35 -5.67
C LEU A 88 11.89 -4.44 -6.16
N ILE A 89 11.48 -5.19 -7.18
CA ILE A 89 12.34 -6.15 -7.86
C ILE A 89 13.22 -5.36 -8.83
N ASN A 90 14.53 -5.56 -8.77
CA ASN A 90 15.54 -4.91 -9.62
C ASN A 90 15.69 -3.39 -9.47
N TYR A 91 14.94 -2.75 -8.57
CA TYR A 91 15.03 -1.32 -8.26
C TYR A 91 15.08 -1.08 -6.75
N ASP A 92 15.62 0.07 -6.35
CA ASP A 92 15.49 0.53 -4.98
C ASP A 92 14.11 1.16 -4.77
N VAL A 93 13.38 0.71 -3.76
CA VAL A 93 12.18 1.43 -3.30
C VAL A 93 12.63 2.65 -2.47
N PRO A 94 12.00 3.83 -2.65
CA PRO A 94 12.24 4.99 -1.80
C PRO A 94 12.17 4.63 -0.32
N GLU A 95 13.06 5.20 0.48
CA GLU A 95 13.13 4.91 1.92
C GLU A 95 11.80 5.21 2.63
N SER A 96 11.11 6.28 2.21
CA SER A 96 9.81 6.68 2.74
C SER A 96 8.67 5.70 2.42
N LEU A 97 8.90 4.77 1.51
CA LEU A 97 7.99 3.69 1.15
C LEU A 97 8.38 2.37 1.82
N ARG A 98 9.58 2.24 2.38
CA ARG A 98 10.13 0.94 2.80
C ARG A 98 9.37 0.32 3.96
N LEU A 99 8.99 1.14 4.95
CA LEU A 99 8.20 0.76 6.12
C LEU A 99 7.12 1.81 6.40
N VAL A 100 5.90 1.33 6.58
CA VAL A 100 4.73 2.13 6.99
C VAL A 100 3.92 1.31 7.98
N ALA A 101 3.38 1.95 9.02
CA ALA A 101 2.48 1.30 9.95
C ALA A 101 1.31 2.19 10.36
N GLN A 102 0.23 1.51 10.73
CA GLN A 102 -0.93 2.07 11.41
C GLN A 102 -0.98 1.50 12.83
N VAL A 103 -1.18 2.37 13.81
CA VAL A 103 -1.20 2.04 15.23
C VAL A 103 -2.48 2.58 15.83
N LEU A 104 -3.30 1.68 16.34
CA LEU A 104 -4.48 2.01 17.13
C LEU A 104 -4.09 2.02 18.61
N THR A 105 -4.19 3.18 19.24
CA THR A 105 -3.88 3.38 20.66
C THR A 105 -5.06 4.05 21.38
N THR A 106 -5.02 4.06 22.71
CA THR A 106 -6.09 4.62 23.55
C THR A 106 -5.52 5.57 24.58
N ASP A 107 -6.22 6.67 24.86
CA ASP A 107 -5.84 7.56 25.95
C ASP A 107 -6.46 7.14 27.30
N LYS A 108 -6.17 7.91 28.35
CA LYS A 108 -6.73 7.69 29.71
C LYS A 108 -8.25 7.85 29.78
N ALA A 109 -8.87 8.50 28.80
CA ALA A 109 -10.31 8.66 28.69
C ALA A 109 -10.97 7.53 27.87
N ASN A 110 -10.19 6.54 27.41
CA ASN A 110 -10.59 5.49 26.47
C ASN A 110 -11.01 6.02 25.10
N LEU A 111 -10.53 7.20 24.69
CA LEU A 111 -10.64 7.65 23.32
C LEU A 111 -9.60 6.91 22.48
N HIS A 112 -10.02 6.41 21.32
CA HIS A 112 -9.16 5.69 20.42
C HIS A 112 -8.54 6.63 19.38
N TYR A 113 -7.25 6.47 19.16
CA TYR A 113 -6.46 7.23 18.20
C TYR A 113 -5.92 6.29 17.16
N LEU A 114 -6.12 6.65 15.90
CA LEU A 114 -5.42 6.03 14.79
C LEU A 114 -4.19 6.89 14.47
N LEU A 115 -3.02 6.33 14.70
CA LEU A 115 -1.74 6.94 14.37
C LEU A 115 -1.14 6.27 13.15
N SER A 116 -0.36 7.03 12.39
CA SER A 116 0.58 6.49 11.43
C SER A 116 1.99 6.54 12.00
N VAL A 117 2.81 5.58 11.61
CA VAL A 117 4.26 5.62 11.78
C VAL A 117 4.86 5.37 10.40
N SER A 118 5.71 6.27 9.92
CA SER A 118 6.31 6.18 8.59
C SER A 118 7.74 6.67 8.61
N ILE A 119 8.48 6.38 7.55
CA ILE A 119 9.81 6.98 7.32
C ILE A 119 9.64 8.16 6.36
N ASN A 120 10.28 9.29 6.64
CA ASN A 120 10.26 10.45 5.76
C ASN A 120 11.39 10.38 4.70
N GLU A 121 11.47 11.38 3.82
CA GLU A 121 12.48 11.41 2.74
C GLU A 121 13.92 11.51 3.26
N GLU A 122 14.14 12.09 4.44
CA GLU A 122 15.47 12.14 5.08
C GLU A 122 15.81 10.84 5.83
N GLY A 123 14.87 9.89 5.88
CA GLY A 123 15.03 8.63 6.59
C GLY A 123 14.70 8.70 8.08
N ASN A 124 14.09 9.78 8.57
CA ASN A 124 13.64 9.88 9.96
C ASN A 124 12.28 9.20 10.14
N ILE A 125 12.03 8.66 11.32
CA ILE A 125 10.73 8.09 11.67
C ILE A 125 9.80 9.21 12.13
N GLU A 126 8.62 9.29 11.52
CA GLU A 126 7.58 10.26 11.84
C GLU A 126 6.34 9.55 12.38
N ILE A 127 5.61 10.25 13.25
CA ILE A 127 4.32 9.82 13.79
C ILE A 127 3.31 10.92 13.50
N GLU A 128 2.19 10.56 12.88
CA GLU A 128 1.08 11.48 12.68
C GLU A 128 -0.23 10.91 13.21
N THR A 129 -1.15 11.79 13.61
CA THR A 129 -2.50 11.39 14.02
C THR A 129 -3.41 11.40 12.80
N LEU A 130 -3.81 10.21 12.33
CA LEU A 130 -4.76 10.04 11.23
C LEU A 130 -6.21 10.28 11.70
N SER A 131 -6.54 9.84 12.91
CA SER A 131 -7.82 10.11 13.56
C SER A 131 -7.66 10.24 15.07
N ALA A 132 -8.22 11.30 15.65
CA ALA A 132 -8.24 11.53 17.09
C ALA A 132 -9.49 10.95 17.79
N ASP A 133 -10.40 10.36 17.01
CA ASP A 133 -11.65 9.74 17.48
C ASP A 133 -11.98 8.56 16.55
N TYR A 134 -11.13 7.53 16.59
CA TYR A 134 -11.31 6.35 15.74
C TYR A 134 -12.38 5.43 16.36
N PRO A 135 -13.48 5.13 15.65
CA PRO A 135 -14.63 4.48 16.30
C PRO A 135 -14.40 3.01 16.65
N GLU A 136 -13.43 2.35 16.01
CA GLU A 136 -13.21 0.91 16.16
C GLU A 136 -12.14 0.60 17.20
N THR A 137 -12.22 -0.59 17.80
CA THR A 137 -11.22 -1.13 18.74
C THR A 137 -10.12 -1.94 18.04
N GLN A 138 -10.24 -2.16 16.73
CA GLN A 138 -9.32 -2.97 15.93
C GLN A 138 -9.17 -2.34 14.54
N LEU A 139 -7.98 -2.49 13.97
CA LEU A 139 -7.72 -2.14 12.57
C LEU A 139 -8.44 -3.15 11.65
N PRO A 140 -9.09 -2.67 10.57
CA PRO A 140 -9.88 -3.52 9.68
C PRO A 140 -8.99 -4.51 8.93
N ASP A 141 -9.50 -5.71 8.67
CA ASP A 141 -8.81 -6.70 7.85
C ASP A 141 -8.59 -6.20 6.43
N ILE A 142 -7.42 -6.49 5.87
CA ILE A 142 -7.11 -6.13 4.48
C ILE A 142 -7.66 -7.21 3.58
N ASN A 143 -8.80 -6.91 2.96
CA ASN A 143 -9.55 -7.81 2.09
C ASN A 143 -9.58 -7.28 0.65
N GLU A 144 -8.41 -6.99 0.08
CA GLU A 144 -8.30 -6.63 -1.33
C GLU A 144 -8.24 -7.91 -2.19
N PRO A 145 -9.24 -8.23 -3.04
CA PRO A 145 -9.11 -9.27 -4.06
C PRO A 145 -8.11 -8.85 -5.15
N LEU A 146 -6.82 -9.06 -4.88
CA LEU A 146 -5.72 -8.83 -5.82
C LEU A 146 -5.57 -10.01 -6.81
N PRO A 147 -4.91 -9.79 -7.97
CA PRO A 147 -4.55 -10.89 -8.87
C PRO A 147 -3.86 -12.03 -8.15
N ASN A 148 -4.13 -13.26 -8.55
CA ASN A 148 -3.50 -14.43 -7.94
C ASN A 148 -3.26 -15.49 -9.00
N ASP A 149 -2.26 -15.24 -9.83
CA ASP A 149 -1.78 -16.16 -10.86
C ASP A 149 -0.65 -17.03 -10.29
N PRO A 150 -0.87 -18.34 -10.06
CA PRO A 150 0.15 -19.23 -9.53
C PRO A 150 1.41 -19.34 -10.41
N ASP A 151 1.27 -19.05 -11.71
CA ASP A 151 2.35 -19.11 -12.69
C ASP A 151 2.96 -17.72 -12.96
N TYR A 152 2.67 -16.74 -12.09
CA TYR A 152 3.16 -15.37 -12.21
C TYR A 152 4.69 -15.28 -12.24
N ILE A 153 5.19 -14.61 -13.29
CA ILE A 153 6.59 -14.24 -13.47
C ILE A 153 6.68 -12.71 -13.54
N PRO A 154 7.49 -12.05 -12.69
CA PRO A 154 7.70 -10.60 -12.73
C PRO A 154 8.05 -10.05 -14.12
N GLN A 155 7.31 -9.04 -14.59
CA GLN A 155 7.48 -8.42 -15.91
C GLN A 155 8.13 -7.03 -15.86
N ASP A 156 8.95 -6.75 -14.83
CA ASP A 156 9.64 -5.48 -14.72
C ASP A 156 10.52 -5.20 -15.97
N THR A 157 10.77 -3.92 -16.27
CA THR A 157 11.38 -3.53 -17.56
C THR A 157 12.77 -4.14 -17.87
N GLY A 158 13.40 -4.83 -16.93
CA GLY A 158 14.57 -5.69 -17.17
C GLY A 158 14.28 -7.07 -17.78
N ASN A 159 13.09 -7.64 -17.57
CA ASN A 159 12.65 -8.94 -18.10
C ASN A 159 11.84 -8.85 -19.41
N LEU A 160 11.50 -7.64 -19.87
CA LEU A 160 10.84 -7.41 -21.17
C LEU A 160 11.68 -7.80 -22.40
N MET A 161 12.94 -8.24 -22.21
CA MET A 161 13.89 -8.56 -23.29
C MET A 161 14.02 -10.05 -23.61
N ALA A 162 13.15 -10.93 -23.08
CA ALA A 162 13.21 -12.36 -23.41
C ALA A 162 11.84 -13.02 -23.63
N LYS A 163 11.20 -12.72 -24.76
CA LYS A 163 10.38 -13.71 -25.49
C LYS A 163 10.24 -13.33 -26.96
N ASP A 164 10.57 -14.28 -27.83
CA ASP A 164 10.71 -14.21 -29.28
C ASP A 164 9.58 -13.47 -30.05
N ASP A 165 10.00 -12.49 -30.87
CA ASP A 165 9.67 -12.15 -32.27
C ASP A 165 8.30 -12.48 -32.95
N SER A 166 7.23 -12.92 -32.27
CA SER A 166 5.95 -13.10 -32.99
C SER A 166 4.64 -12.99 -32.22
N ASP A 167 4.64 -12.88 -30.89
CA ASP A 167 3.38 -12.69 -30.16
C ASP A 167 3.37 -11.32 -29.49
N GLU A 168 2.43 -10.49 -29.93
CA GLU A 168 2.04 -9.24 -29.29
C GLU A 168 1.90 -9.51 -27.78
N PHE A 169 2.76 -8.91 -26.96
CA PHE A 169 2.63 -8.99 -25.51
C PHE A 169 1.31 -8.32 -25.13
N THR A 170 0.24 -9.11 -25.04
CA THR A 170 -0.92 -8.68 -24.29
C THR A 170 -0.46 -8.67 -22.84
N THR A 171 0.00 -7.51 -22.35
CA THR A 171 -0.06 -7.23 -20.93
C THR A 171 -1.49 -7.58 -20.54
N GLN A 172 -1.67 -8.66 -19.79
CA GLN A 172 -2.95 -8.90 -19.14
C GLN A 172 -3.04 -7.85 -18.06
N ALA A 173 -3.34 -6.63 -18.46
CA ALA A 173 -3.66 -5.57 -17.55
C ALA A 173 -4.95 -5.99 -16.87
N TRP A 174 -4.86 -6.44 -15.63
CA TRP A 174 -6.02 -6.60 -14.77
C TRP A 174 -6.49 -5.22 -14.30
N TRP A 175 -6.90 -4.43 -15.29
CA TRP A 175 -8.14 -3.71 -15.14
C TRP A 175 -9.18 -4.78 -14.76
N ASN A 176 -9.96 -4.55 -13.70
CA ASN A 176 -11.37 -4.85 -13.88
C ASN A 176 -11.71 -4.11 -15.19
N SER A 177 -12.22 -4.78 -16.23
CA SER A 177 -12.52 -4.24 -17.59
C SER A 177 -13.12 -2.82 -17.64
N ASP A 178 -13.59 -2.40 -16.48
CA ASP A 178 -14.28 -1.26 -15.98
C ASP A 178 -13.39 -0.03 -15.66
N GLY A 179 -12.07 -0.17 -15.55
CA GLY A 179 -11.18 0.98 -15.31
C GLY A 179 -10.80 1.27 -13.85
N CYS A 180 -11.18 0.40 -12.91
CA CYS A 180 -10.88 0.52 -11.48
C CYS A 180 -9.58 -0.22 -11.13
N LEU A 181 -8.90 0.22 -10.06
CA LEU A 181 -7.84 -0.57 -9.45
C LEU A 181 -8.40 -1.90 -8.90
N PRO A 182 -7.64 -3.01 -9.01
CA PRO A 182 -8.03 -4.28 -8.42
C PRO A 182 -8.03 -4.18 -6.89
N GLY A 183 -8.72 -5.10 -6.22
CA GLY A 183 -8.99 -4.98 -4.79
C GLY A 183 -10.38 -4.44 -4.44
N GLY A 184 -11.25 -4.24 -5.44
CA GLY A 184 -12.63 -3.82 -5.24
C GLY A 184 -12.81 -2.31 -5.04
N TYR A 185 -11.79 -1.50 -5.34
CA TYR A 185 -11.82 -0.05 -5.21
C TYR A 185 -12.97 0.57 -6.00
N GLN A 186 -13.67 1.51 -5.37
CA GLN A 186 -14.85 2.15 -5.94
C GLN A 186 -14.53 3.54 -6.52
N HIS A 187 -13.44 4.16 -6.06
CA HIS A 187 -13.06 5.52 -6.43
C HIS A 187 -11.62 5.64 -6.89
N CYS A 188 -10.81 4.58 -6.80
CA CYS A 188 -9.47 4.58 -7.37
C CYS A 188 -9.47 3.98 -8.78
N GLY A 189 -9.27 4.83 -9.80
CA GLY A 189 -9.15 4.42 -11.20
C GLY A 189 -9.65 5.50 -12.15
N GLY A 190 -9.25 5.45 -13.42
CA GLY A 190 -9.59 6.50 -14.40
C GLY A 190 -11.08 6.57 -14.74
N ASN A 191 -11.84 5.50 -14.49
CA ASN A 191 -13.27 5.39 -14.76
C ASN A 191 -14.08 5.07 -13.50
N CYS A 192 -13.51 5.25 -12.30
CA CYS A 192 -14.12 4.81 -11.05
C CYS A 192 -14.30 5.95 -10.09
N GLY A 193 -15.54 6.21 -9.70
CA GLY A 193 -15.88 7.35 -8.87
C GLY A 193 -17.34 7.74 -8.99
N TYR A 194 -17.76 8.75 -8.23
CA TYR A 194 -19.16 9.19 -8.27
C TYR A 194 -19.56 9.72 -9.66
N GLY A 195 -20.57 9.09 -10.26
CA GLY A 195 -21.13 9.51 -11.55
C GLY A 195 -20.31 9.08 -12.77
N LEU A 196 -19.32 8.19 -12.59
CA LEU A 196 -18.61 7.52 -13.68
C LEU A 196 -19.30 6.19 -14.05
N ASP A 197 -18.87 5.58 -15.16
CA ASP A 197 -19.45 4.34 -15.69
C ASP A 197 -19.25 3.15 -14.73
N HIS A 198 -18.22 3.21 -13.89
CA HIS A 198 -17.87 2.15 -12.95
C HIS A 198 -17.56 2.72 -11.55
N GLY A 199 -17.58 1.85 -10.54
CA GLY A 199 -17.36 2.24 -9.15
C GLY A 199 -18.46 3.15 -8.59
N GLY A 200 -18.09 4.13 -7.76
CA GLY A 200 -19.01 5.11 -7.16
C GLY A 200 -19.79 4.62 -5.95
N GLY A 201 -19.56 3.38 -5.49
CA GLY A 201 -20.15 2.79 -4.29
C GLY A 201 -19.58 3.35 -2.98
N THR A 202 -19.90 2.70 -1.86
CA THR A 202 -19.32 3.05 -0.55
C THR A 202 -17.80 2.80 -0.55
N PRO A 203 -16.97 3.74 -0.07
CA PRO A 203 -15.53 3.54 -0.01
C PRO A 203 -15.17 2.35 0.86
N ILE A 204 -14.33 1.46 0.34
CA ILE A 204 -14.04 0.18 0.99
C ILE A 204 -12.95 0.26 2.07
N ASN A 205 -12.09 1.28 2.01
CA ASN A 205 -11.03 1.54 2.97
C ASN A 205 -10.61 3.03 2.91
N TYR A 206 -9.58 3.41 3.68
CA TYR A 206 -9.12 4.80 3.71
C TYR A 206 -8.39 5.20 2.41
N THR A 207 -7.61 4.30 1.82
CA THR A 207 -7.04 4.50 0.47
C THR A 207 -8.11 4.89 -0.57
N ASP A 208 -9.27 4.22 -0.59
CA ASP A 208 -10.39 4.54 -1.49
C ASP A 208 -11.00 5.93 -1.19
N ARG A 209 -11.02 6.35 0.08
CA ARG A 209 -11.41 7.72 0.47
C ARG A 209 -10.43 8.77 -0.01
N CYS A 210 -9.13 8.47 -0.03
CA CYS A 210 -8.14 9.36 -0.61
C CYS A 210 -8.36 9.58 -2.11
N CYS A 211 -8.78 8.54 -2.84
CA CYS A 211 -9.13 8.68 -4.25
C CYS A 211 -10.38 9.57 -4.47
N ILE A 212 -11.39 9.51 -3.59
CA ILE A 212 -12.51 10.47 -3.63
C ILE A 212 -12.02 11.92 -3.52
N LEU A 213 -11.09 12.18 -2.59
CA LEU A 213 -10.55 13.53 -2.43
C LEU A 213 -9.82 13.98 -3.70
N HIS A 214 -9.04 13.08 -4.31
CA HIS A 214 -8.33 13.34 -5.56
C HIS A 214 -9.28 13.68 -6.71
N ASP A 215 -10.33 12.88 -6.90
CA ASP A 215 -11.35 13.09 -7.93
C ASP A 215 -12.04 14.45 -7.77
N ARG A 216 -12.41 14.80 -6.53
CA ARG A 216 -13.01 16.11 -6.21
C ARG A 216 -12.05 17.26 -6.51
N CYS A 217 -10.78 17.11 -6.14
CA CYS A 217 -9.75 18.12 -6.43
C CYS A 217 -9.60 18.36 -7.94
N TYR A 218 -9.64 17.30 -8.76
CA TYR A 218 -9.68 17.43 -10.22
C TYR A 218 -10.97 18.10 -10.71
N GLY A 219 -12.13 17.72 -10.15
CA GLY A 219 -13.43 18.31 -10.47
C GLY A 219 -13.52 19.81 -10.17
N ASP A 220 -12.83 20.26 -9.12
CA ASP A 220 -12.74 21.68 -8.71
C ASP A 220 -11.78 22.50 -9.60
N GLY A 221 -11.14 21.88 -10.60
CA GLY A 221 -10.24 22.56 -11.52
C GLY A 221 -8.88 22.92 -10.92
N ILE A 222 -8.51 22.31 -9.79
CA ILE A 222 -7.19 22.49 -9.18
C ILE A 222 -6.12 21.84 -10.08
N THR A 223 -4.91 22.40 -10.09
CA THR A 223 -3.81 21.90 -10.94
C THR A 223 -3.48 20.46 -10.61
N LYS A 224 -3.29 19.63 -11.66
CA LYS A 224 -3.07 18.18 -11.50
C LYS A 224 -2.00 17.84 -10.47
N CYS A 225 -0.86 18.53 -10.52
CA CYS A 225 0.25 18.26 -9.60
C CYS A 225 -0.10 18.51 -8.13
N LYS A 226 -0.94 19.51 -7.81
CA LYS A 226 -1.37 19.78 -6.43
C LYS A 226 -2.31 18.71 -5.90
N CYS A 227 -3.25 18.25 -6.74
CA CYS A 227 -4.12 17.14 -6.39
C CYS A 227 -3.32 15.85 -6.20
N ASN A 228 -2.31 15.61 -7.04
CA ASN A 228 -1.40 14.46 -6.88
C ASN A 228 -0.65 14.53 -5.55
N THR A 229 -0.12 15.70 -5.16
CA THR A 229 0.51 15.91 -3.86
C THR A 229 -0.44 15.60 -2.70
N MET A 230 -1.69 16.04 -2.82
CA MET A 230 -2.72 15.75 -1.83
C MET A 230 -3.01 14.24 -1.75
N LEU A 231 -3.12 13.55 -2.90
CA LEU A 231 -3.34 12.12 -2.96
C LEU A 231 -2.17 11.35 -2.32
N VAL A 232 -0.93 11.66 -2.71
CA VAL A 232 0.29 11.04 -2.18
C VAL A 232 0.39 11.24 -0.67
N LYS A 233 0.10 12.44 -0.18
CA LYS A 233 0.04 12.71 1.27
C LYS A 233 -1.05 11.91 1.96
N CYS A 234 -2.23 11.80 1.36
CA CYS A 234 -3.36 11.08 1.94
C CYS A 234 -3.07 9.57 2.06
N VAL A 235 -2.48 8.94 1.03
CA VAL A 235 -2.16 7.50 1.05
C VAL A 235 -0.80 7.18 1.64
N ARG A 236 -0.02 8.18 2.08
CA ARG A 236 1.38 8.01 2.55
C ARG A 236 1.47 6.89 3.58
N ASP A 237 0.50 6.86 4.48
CA ASP A 237 0.49 6.04 5.68
C ASP A 237 -0.43 4.81 5.57
N GLU A 238 -0.87 4.51 4.36
CA GLU A 238 -1.70 3.35 4.07
C GLU A 238 -0.85 2.11 3.76
N VAL A 239 -1.31 0.96 4.25
CA VAL A 239 -0.62 -0.33 4.12
C VAL A 239 -1.15 -1.18 2.95
N THR A 240 -2.08 -0.65 2.15
CA THR A 240 -2.73 -1.37 1.05
C THR A 240 -1.82 -1.53 -0.16
N TRP A 241 -2.11 -2.51 -1.02
CA TRP A 241 -1.36 -2.64 -2.28
C TRP A 241 -1.61 -1.47 -3.23
N ALA A 242 -2.82 -0.91 -3.22
CA ALA A 242 -3.09 0.28 -4.03
C ALA A 242 -2.27 1.50 -3.56
N ALA A 243 -2.04 1.65 -2.25
CA ALA A 243 -1.27 2.78 -1.72
C ALA A 243 0.18 2.79 -2.22
N ILE A 244 0.88 1.65 -2.21
CA ILE A 244 2.24 1.56 -2.77
C ILE A 244 2.26 1.96 -4.24
N GLY A 245 1.33 1.43 -5.04
CA GLY A 245 1.23 1.81 -6.44
C GLY A 245 0.98 3.32 -6.61
N ILE A 246 -0.01 3.86 -5.89
CA ILE A 246 -0.41 5.27 -5.99
C ILE A 246 0.80 6.16 -5.70
N ARG A 247 1.56 5.86 -4.66
CA ARG A 247 2.77 6.61 -4.32
C ARG A 247 3.82 6.51 -5.43
N LEU A 248 4.16 5.31 -5.89
CA LEU A 248 5.12 5.12 -7.00
C LEU A 248 4.72 5.87 -8.27
N TYR A 249 3.42 5.95 -8.60
CA TYR A 249 2.93 6.64 -9.79
C TYR A 249 2.85 8.16 -9.59
N PHE A 250 2.26 8.65 -8.50
CA PHE A 250 1.88 10.05 -8.35
C PHE A 250 2.93 10.91 -7.67
N GLU A 251 3.85 10.33 -6.89
CA GLU A 251 4.90 11.09 -6.19
C GLU A 251 5.82 11.84 -7.17
N PRO A 252 6.33 11.24 -8.27
CA PRO A 252 7.11 11.98 -9.28
C PRO A 252 6.31 13.06 -10.03
N ARG A 253 4.99 13.10 -9.86
CA ARG A 253 4.05 14.00 -10.56
C ARG A 253 3.46 15.07 -9.62
N SER A 254 4.02 15.19 -8.42
CA SER A 254 3.54 16.05 -7.35
C SER A 254 4.25 17.42 -7.36
N CYS A 255 3.55 18.45 -6.88
CA CYS A 255 4.01 19.82 -6.63
C CYS A 255 3.30 20.40 -5.39
#